data_AF-A0A812Q314-F1
#
_entry.id   AF-A0A812Q314-F1
#
_cell.length_a   1.000
_cell.length_b   1.000
_cell.length_c   1.000
_cell.angle_alpha   90.00
_cell.angle_beta   90.00
_cell.angle_gamma   90.00
#
_symmetry.space_group_name_H-M   'P 1'
#
loop_
_entity.id
_entity.type
_entity.pdbx_description
1 polymer ?
#
loop_
_entity_poly.entity_id
_entity_poly.type
_entity_poly.pdbx_seq_one_letter_code
_entity_poly.pdbx_strand_id
1 'polypeptide(L)'
;MAASIKRAAQQHGCEATVHCVDISRQARVDLATSKVRNFYLQQLRDGLYDAVLLSPPCSSFSRAVWANFRGPRPVRSSLFPRGYKKLTAVERDKAILGTLFADFAGEVALLVAQGVATFLAFEQREDLGALKKGPHRGQRPASMWQWPQLHHALEKGLRTVAFHQASFGVPFPKPTRLLLKYNGPLPSFVFEGRPTFADDGSYEGPLPAPSEHRYLGDRAMLCRWLAEILVSTCSATAPPTTSSGRLQVPTKKDLSYVTNEPEGPRTVGGVGDPRTFRMATGGEEGCYTRSCMRQMWRTWLEKRGIRDEKLLTVTEGQPLYLRLLRALLEAAGDPDREFLLRAEEGLPVGILEPLPRTPHVCEEQSKWALENEPWEESQAWVPNYSSQKEHADFVRTKFDEDVEEGLMEKMTLGEFKRRYGEHQAIAVLAVIVEDEATGKKRVIHDATHGVRVNHRVLCRDKLRAPGAREKKQLLREFQASGIVAFSVAGDIQGLKGLRFHYCAPGSILV
;
A
#
# COMPACT_ATOMS: atom_id res chain seq x y z
N MET A 1 -4.36 -1.10 19.55
CA MET A 1 -3.26 -0.74 20.47
C MET A 1 -3.54 0.51 21.30
N ALA A 2 -3.59 1.73 20.72
CA ALA A 2 -3.79 2.97 21.50
C ALA A 2 -5.03 2.94 22.43
N ALA A 3 -6.17 2.42 21.93
CA ALA A 3 -7.37 2.23 22.73
C ALA A 3 -7.17 1.23 23.90
N SER A 4 -6.39 0.18 23.70
CA SER A 4 -6.05 -0.79 24.74
C SER A 4 -5.19 -0.16 25.84
N ILE A 5 -4.22 0.69 25.45
CA ILE A 5 -3.36 1.44 26.40
C ILE A 5 -4.21 2.40 27.24
N LYS A 6 -5.07 3.21 26.60
CA LYS A 6 -5.93 4.14 27.32
C LYS A 6 -6.87 3.44 28.30
N ARG A 7 -7.42 2.29 27.91
CA ARG A 7 -8.28 1.47 28.77
C ARG A 7 -7.51 0.89 29.97
N ALA A 8 -6.33 0.33 29.73
CA ALA A 8 -5.47 -0.19 30.80
C ALA A 8 -5.05 0.95 31.75
N ALA A 9 -4.66 2.11 31.23
CA ALA A 9 -4.32 3.28 32.03
C ALA A 9 -5.46 3.69 32.97
N GLN A 10 -6.69 3.78 32.42
CA GLN A 10 -7.86 4.08 33.23
C GLN A 10 -8.11 3.05 34.34
N GLN A 11 -7.87 1.76 34.08
CA GLN A 11 -7.99 0.69 35.08
C GLN A 11 -6.93 0.78 36.19
N HIS A 12 -5.75 1.30 35.86
CA HIS A 12 -4.66 1.59 36.80
C HIS A 12 -4.76 2.99 37.43
N GLY A 13 -5.84 3.73 37.18
CA GLY A 13 -6.05 5.07 37.74
C GLY A 13 -5.11 6.15 37.20
N CYS A 14 -4.53 5.95 36.00
CA CYS A 14 -3.65 6.90 35.34
C CYS A 14 -4.21 7.36 33.99
N GLU A 15 -3.71 8.50 33.50
CA GLU A 15 -4.03 9.02 32.16
C GLU A 15 -2.90 8.67 31.19
N ALA A 16 -3.25 8.20 29.99
CA ALA A 16 -2.27 7.88 28.95
C ALA A 16 -2.45 8.75 27.71
N THR A 17 -1.38 9.46 27.35
CA THR A 17 -1.26 10.18 26.08
C THR A 17 -0.46 9.33 25.09
N VAL A 18 -1.02 9.09 23.89
CA VAL A 18 -0.42 8.19 22.89
C VAL A 18 -0.05 8.95 21.62
N HIS A 19 1.23 8.98 21.29
CA HIS A 19 1.76 9.60 20.07
C HIS A 19 1.99 8.54 19.01
N CYS A 20 1.11 8.49 18.01
CA CYS A 20 1.22 7.54 16.90
C CYS A 20 1.95 8.16 15.71
N VAL A 21 3.12 7.61 15.37
CA VAL A 21 3.96 8.04 14.25
C VAL A 21 3.91 6.97 13.16
N ASP A 22 3.65 7.36 11.92
CA ASP A 22 3.57 6.44 10.78
C ASP A 22 3.95 7.19 9.48
N ILE A 23 4.52 6.46 8.52
CA ILE A 23 4.91 6.96 7.20
C ILE A 23 3.71 7.44 6.38
N SER A 24 2.55 6.82 6.55
CA SER A 24 1.37 7.03 5.70
C SER A 24 0.41 8.09 6.22
N ARG A 25 0.69 8.68 7.39
CA ARG A 25 -0.24 9.63 8.01
C ARG A 25 -0.14 11.01 7.38
N GLN A 26 1.03 11.66 7.47
CA GLN A 26 1.25 13.03 6.96
C GLN A 26 2.75 13.25 6.70
N ALA A 27 3.10 14.11 5.73
CA ALA A 27 4.50 14.38 5.37
C ALA A 27 5.38 14.85 6.56
N ARG A 28 4.78 15.53 7.55
CA ARG A 28 5.47 16.01 8.75
C ARG A 28 5.90 14.91 9.74
N VAL A 29 5.37 13.70 9.61
CA VAL A 29 5.69 12.53 10.46
C VAL A 29 6.36 11.40 9.66
N ASP A 30 6.86 11.68 8.46
CA ASP A 30 7.53 10.69 7.62
C ASP A 30 8.90 10.29 8.20
N LEU A 31 8.93 9.13 8.85
CA LEU A 31 10.13 8.53 9.42
C LEU A 31 11.19 8.13 8.36
N ALA A 32 10.89 8.17 7.06
CA ALA A 32 11.91 8.03 6.03
C ALA A 32 12.86 9.24 5.98
N THR A 33 12.45 10.39 6.53
CA THR A 33 13.25 11.61 6.59
C THR A 33 14.12 11.66 7.85
N SER A 34 15.43 11.91 7.70
CA SER A 34 16.39 11.97 8.82
C SER A 34 16.02 13.03 9.87
N LYS A 35 15.54 14.19 9.44
CA LYS A 35 15.08 15.28 10.34
C LYS A 35 13.98 14.79 11.31
N VAL A 36 13.02 14.03 10.81
CA VAL A 36 11.90 13.50 11.62
C VAL A 36 12.41 12.43 12.59
N ARG A 37 13.28 11.52 12.14
CA ARG A 37 13.91 10.53 13.03
C ARG A 37 14.72 11.20 14.15
N ASN A 38 15.56 12.17 13.80
CA ASN A 38 16.38 12.90 14.76
C ASN A 38 15.52 13.65 15.78
N PHE A 39 14.39 14.23 15.34
CA PHE A 39 13.43 14.86 16.24
C PHE A 39 12.91 13.88 17.30
N TYR A 40 12.46 12.68 16.91
CA TYR A 40 11.97 11.69 17.87
C TYR A 40 13.06 11.10 18.76
N LEU A 41 14.27 10.89 18.22
CA LEU A 41 15.42 10.47 19.04
C LEU A 41 15.75 11.51 20.10
N GLN A 42 15.67 12.80 19.76
CA GLN A 42 15.89 13.88 20.72
C GLN A 42 14.79 13.88 21.79
N GLN A 43 13.52 13.79 21.40
CA GLN A 43 12.41 13.74 22.35
C GLN A 43 12.52 12.56 23.34
N LEU A 44 13.00 11.40 22.87
CA LEU A 44 13.30 10.25 23.74
C LEU A 44 14.42 10.58 24.72
N ARG A 45 15.53 11.16 24.25
CA ARG A 45 16.66 11.57 25.10
C ARG A 45 16.25 12.63 26.13
N ASP A 46 15.30 13.49 25.78
CA ASP A 46 14.74 14.51 26.66
C ASP A 46 13.73 13.94 27.69
N GLY A 47 13.48 12.62 27.66
CA GLY A 47 12.63 11.94 28.63
C GLY A 47 11.13 12.19 28.42
N LEU A 48 10.70 12.58 27.21
CA LEU A 48 9.30 12.91 26.93
C LEU A 48 8.37 11.70 26.79
N TYR A 49 8.90 10.47 26.88
CA TYR A 49 8.12 9.25 26.71
C TYR A 49 8.48 8.20 27.77
N ASP A 50 7.48 7.75 28.54
CA ASP A 50 7.64 6.66 29.51
C ASP A 50 7.76 5.28 28.85
N ALA A 51 7.16 5.13 27.67
CA ALA A 51 7.06 3.86 26.96
C ALA A 51 7.19 4.02 25.45
N VAL A 52 7.78 3.02 24.80
CA VAL A 52 7.94 2.97 23.36
C VAL A 52 7.41 1.66 22.78
N LEU A 53 6.63 1.77 21.70
CA LEU A 53 6.15 0.64 20.92
C LEU A 53 6.67 0.78 19.49
N LEU A 54 7.38 -0.23 18.99
CA LEU A 54 7.93 -0.24 17.64
C LEU A 54 7.33 -1.40 16.84
N SER A 55 6.85 -1.11 15.65
CA SER A 55 6.40 -2.12 14.68
C SER A 55 6.79 -1.68 13.26
N PRO A 56 8.09 -1.60 12.96
CA PRO A 56 8.57 -1.11 11.67
C PRO A 56 8.06 -2.00 10.50
N PRO A 57 7.90 -1.44 9.29
CA PRO A 57 7.41 -2.19 8.14
C PRO A 57 8.21 -3.47 7.85
N CYS A 58 7.52 -4.61 7.77
CA CYS A 58 8.14 -5.93 7.59
C CYS A 58 8.38 -6.35 6.14
N SER A 59 7.90 -5.58 5.14
CA SER A 59 7.75 -6.05 3.75
C SER A 59 9.05 -6.49 3.08
N SER A 60 10.19 -5.90 3.46
CA SER A 60 11.51 -6.26 2.93
C SER A 60 12.26 -7.29 3.78
N PHE A 61 11.75 -7.63 4.97
CA PHE A 61 12.25 -8.65 5.90
C PHE A 61 11.30 -9.85 6.02
N SER A 62 10.25 -9.89 5.19
CA SER A 62 9.23 -10.94 5.27
C SER A 62 9.70 -12.20 4.55
N ARG A 63 9.64 -13.34 5.25
CA ARG A 63 9.77 -14.68 4.66
C ARG A 63 8.72 -14.97 3.58
N ALA A 64 7.59 -14.26 3.57
CA ALA A 64 6.51 -14.50 2.61
C ALA A 64 6.94 -14.28 1.15
N VAL A 65 7.84 -13.32 0.88
CA VAL A 65 8.37 -13.05 -0.47
C VAL A 65 9.30 -14.16 -1.00
N TRP A 66 9.61 -15.14 -0.14
CA TRP A 66 10.42 -16.32 -0.48
C TRP A 66 9.58 -17.58 -0.67
N ALA A 67 8.24 -17.50 -0.54
CA ALA A 67 7.38 -18.67 -0.61
C ALA A 67 7.32 -19.26 -2.03
N ASN A 68 7.44 -18.42 -3.05
CA ASN A 68 7.39 -18.77 -4.46
C ASN A 68 8.07 -17.66 -5.29
N PHE A 69 8.07 -17.80 -6.62
CA PHE A 69 8.55 -16.78 -7.55
C PHE A 69 7.45 -15.78 -7.97
N ARG A 70 6.27 -15.83 -7.35
CA ARG A 70 5.13 -14.96 -7.68
C ARG A 70 5.22 -13.68 -6.84
N GLY A 71 5.18 -12.52 -7.51
CA GLY A 71 5.24 -11.21 -6.86
C GLY A 71 6.67 -10.67 -6.68
N PRO A 72 6.87 -9.68 -5.80
CA PRO A 72 8.17 -9.02 -5.65
C PRO A 72 9.23 -10.00 -5.14
N ARG A 73 10.32 -10.19 -5.89
CA ARG A 73 11.42 -11.05 -5.46
C ARG A 73 12.07 -10.54 -4.15
N PRO A 74 12.73 -11.41 -3.39
CA PRO A 74 13.53 -11.01 -2.24
C PRO A 74 14.61 -10.00 -2.61
N VAL A 75 14.79 -8.97 -1.78
CA VAL A 75 15.78 -7.90 -1.97
C VAL A 75 17.00 -8.01 -1.06
N ARG A 76 16.97 -8.94 -0.10
CA ARG A 76 17.98 -9.18 0.94
C ARG A 76 17.91 -10.63 1.41
N SER A 77 19.00 -11.15 1.96
CA SER A 77 19.11 -12.47 2.64
C SER A 77 19.93 -12.31 3.92
N SER A 78 20.08 -13.37 4.73
CA SER A 78 20.93 -13.32 5.92
C SER A 78 22.39 -12.97 5.61
N LEU A 79 22.90 -13.34 4.43
CA LEU A 79 24.26 -12.99 3.99
C LEU A 79 24.38 -11.53 3.52
N PHE A 80 23.26 -10.96 3.05
CA PHE A 80 23.19 -9.59 2.57
C PHE A 80 22.05 -8.85 3.27
N PRO A 81 22.11 -8.67 4.61
CA PRO A 81 20.97 -8.22 5.40
C PRO A 81 20.51 -6.81 5.02
N ARG A 82 21.44 -5.95 4.56
CA ARG A 82 21.15 -4.58 4.10
C ARG A 82 20.64 -4.48 2.66
N GLY A 83 20.66 -5.58 1.90
CA GLY A 83 20.26 -5.63 0.49
C GLY A 83 21.30 -6.29 -0.42
N TYR A 84 20.86 -6.95 -1.49
CA TYR A 84 21.77 -7.51 -2.49
C TYR A 84 22.56 -6.43 -3.25
N LYS A 85 23.74 -6.80 -3.75
CA LYS A 85 24.58 -5.91 -4.58
C LYS A 85 23.92 -5.52 -5.91
N LYS A 86 23.20 -6.46 -6.53
CA LYS A 86 22.51 -6.27 -7.82
C LYS A 86 20.99 -6.21 -7.60
N LEU A 87 20.47 -4.99 -7.49
CA LEU A 87 19.04 -4.70 -7.36
C LEU A 87 18.63 -3.68 -8.42
N THR A 88 17.40 -3.80 -8.94
CA THR A 88 16.76 -2.73 -9.70
C THR A 88 16.56 -1.51 -8.79
N ALA A 89 16.28 -0.34 -9.38
CA ALA A 89 16.07 0.87 -8.58
C ALA A 89 14.96 0.71 -7.53
N VAL A 90 13.81 0.14 -7.92
CA VAL A 90 12.66 -0.08 -7.01
C VAL A 90 13.01 -1.05 -5.89
N GLU A 91 13.71 -2.13 -6.19
CA GLU A 91 14.14 -3.12 -5.19
C GLU A 91 15.17 -2.55 -4.23
N ARG A 92 16.10 -1.72 -4.75
CA ARG A 92 17.10 -1.02 -3.95
C ARG A 92 16.43 -0.04 -3.00
N ASP A 93 15.43 0.70 -3.45
CA ASP A 93 14.68 1.65 -2.62
C ASP A 93 13.92 0.92 -1.50
N LYS A 94 13.29 -0.20 -1.83
CA LYS A 94 12.67 -1.09 -0.83
C LYS A 94 13.69 -1.61 0.18
N ALA A 95 14.89 -1.98 -0.26
CA ALA A 95 15.97 -2.43 0.62
C ALA A 95 16.48 -1.29 1.52
N ILE A 96 16.74 -0.11 0.96
CA ILE A 96 17.20 1.07 1.70
C ILE A 96 16.18 1.47 2.75
N LEU A 97 14.90 1.61 2.37
CA LEU A 97 13.85 2.03 3.28
C LEU A 97 13.68 1.06 4.46
N GLY A 98 13.68 -0.25 4.19
CA GLY A 98 13.65 -1.25 5.25
C GLY A 98 14.87 -1.18 6.18
N THR A 99 16.06 -0.97 5.62
CA THR A 99 17.31 -0.83 6.40
C THR A 99 17.27 0.42 7.28
N LEU A 100 16.76 1.55 6.78
CA LEU A 100 16.58 2.78 7.55
C LEU A 100 15.68 2.56 8.78
N PHE A 101 14.56 1.83 8.62
CA PHE A 101 13.67 1.54 9.75
C PHE A 101 14.25 0.53 10.73
N ALA A 102 15.00 -0.46 10.26
CA ALA A 102 15.70 -1.40 11.13
C ALA A 102 16.78 -0.68 11.97
N ASP A 103 17.57 0.18 11.34
CA ASP A 103 18.60 0.98 12.01
C ASP A 103 17.97 1.92 13.06
N PHE A 104 16.90 2.62 12.68
CA PHE A 104 16.17 3.51 13.59
C PHE A 104 15.55 2.76 14.78
N ALA A 105 14.90 1.61 14.53
CA ALA A 105 14.33 0.80 15.59
C ALA A 105 15.42 0.26 16.55
N GLY A 106 16.59 -0.11 16.00
CA GLY A 106 17.76 -0.50 16.79
C GLY A 106 18.31 0.64 17.65
N GLU A 107 18.41 1.86 17.10
CA GLU A 107 18.86 3.04 17.87
C GLU A 107 17.89 3.36 19.01
N VAL A 108 16.58 3.35 18.75
CA VAL A 108 15.56 3.55 19.77
C VAL A 108 15.64 2.47 20.85
N ALA A 109 15.79 1.19 20.47
CA ALA A 109 15.93 0.09 21.42
C ALA A 109 17.16 0.26 22.33
N LEU A 110 18.29 0.70 21.78
CA LEU A 110 19.50 0.97 22.56
C LEU A 110 19.31 2.14 23.53
N LEU A 111 18.66 3.23 23.11
CA LEU A 111 18.35 4.34 24.01
C LEU A 111 17.43 3.89 25.16
N VAL A 112 16.39 3.10 24.88
CA VAL A 112 15.51 2.59 25.93
C VAL A 112 16.23 1.63 26.88
N ALA A 113 17.16 0.83 26.35
CA ALA A 113 18.06 0.00 27.16
C ALA A 113 18.98 0.84 28.08
N GLN A 114 19.34 2.06 27.66
CA GLN A 114 20.09 3.03 28.48
C GLN A 114 19.20 3.78 29.50
N GLY A 115 17.89 3.53 29.53
CA GLY A 115 16.99 4.09 30.54
C GLY A 115 16.22 5.33 30.12
N VAL A 116 16.22 5.74 28.85
CA VAL A 116 15.46 6.93 28.42
C VAL A 116 13.93 6.74 28.45
N ALA A 117 13.48 5.49 28.52
CA ALA A 117 12.08 5.12 28.73
C ALA A 117 12.02 3.87 29.61
N THR A 118 10.92 3.68 30.34
CA THR A 118 10.73 2.55 31.25
C THR A 118 10.37 1.28 30.50
N PHE A 119 9.57 1.39 29.44
CA PHE A 119 9.06 0.24 28.68
C PHE A 119 9.44 0.29 27.19
N LEU A 120 9.71 -0.88 26.61
CA LEU A 120 9.85 -1.08 25.17
C LEU A 120 9.14 -2.38 24.77
N ALA A 121 8.34 -2.34 23.71
CA ALA A 121 8.05 -3.53 22.92
C ALA A 121 8.30 -3.23 21.43
N PHE A 122 9.32 -3.87 20.88
CA PHE A 122 9.60 -3.85 19.44
C PHE A 122 9.13 -5.17 18.83
N GLU A 123 8.06 -5.12 18.04
CA GLU A 123 7.47 -6.23 17.29
C GLU A 123 8.02 -6.37 15.88
N GLN A 124 8.35 -7.61 15.52
CA GLN A 124 8.59 -8.03 14.13
C GLN A 124 8.37 -9.54 13.97
N ARG A 125 8.24 -10.02 12.73
CA ARG A 125 8.18 -11.45 12.42
C ARG A 125 9.41 -12.19 12.94
N GLU A 126 9.22 -13.41 13.41
CA GLU A 126 10.30 -14.31 13.87
C GLU A 126 11.32 -14.64 12.76
N ASP A 127 12.61 -14.80 13.12
CA ASP A 127 13.63 -15.37 12.23
C ASP A 127 13.56 -16.90 12.27
N LEU A 128 12.85 -17.47 11.30
CA LEU A 128 12.66 -18.92 11.15
C LEU A 128 13.78 -19.59 10.33
N GLY A 129 14.93 -18.94 10.14
CA GLY A 129 16.11 -19.57 9.55
C GLY A 129 15.94 -19.94 8.08
N ALA A 130 16.63 -20.99 7.65
CA ALA A 130 16.58 -21.48 6.28
C ALA A 130 15.19 -22.02 5.89
N LEU A 131 14.89 -21.95 4.60
CA LEU A 131 13.66 -22.49 4.02
C LEU A 131 13.78 -24.01 3.88
N LYS A 132 12.92 -24.76 4.58
CA LYS A 132 12.89 -26.23 4.50
C LYS A 132 12.32 -26.77 3.17
N LYS A 133 11.48 -25.98 2.48
CA LYS A 133 10.78 -26.37 1.26
C LYS A 133 10.55 -25.19 0.32
N GLY A 134 10.12 -25.49 -0.91
CA GLY A 134 9.81 -24.51 -1.94
C GLY A 134 11.01 -24.15 -2.81
N PRO A 135 10.83 -23.24 -3.77
CA PRO A 135 11.86 -22.91 -4.77
C PRO A 135 13.14 -22.29 -4.19
N HIS A 136 13.05 -21.76 -2.98
CA HIS A 136 14.17 -21.14 -2.27
C HIS A 136 14.69 -22.02 -1.12
N ARG A 137 14.46 -23.34 -1.16
CA ARG A 137 14.95 -24.29 -0.15
C ARG A 137 16.44 -24.09 0.13
N GLY A 138 16.82 -24.14 1.40
CA GLY A 138 18.18 -23.91 1.89
C GLY A 138 18.58 -22.43 2.00
N GLN A 139 17.84 -21.51 1.38
CA GLN A 139 18.13 -20.08 1.52
C GLN A 139 17.53 -19.53 2.82
N ARG A 140 18.26 -18.63 3.48
CA ARG A 140 17.85 -17.98 4.72
C ARG A 140 17.49 -16.51 4.46
N PRO A 141 16.22 -16.11 4.67
CA PRO A 141 15.80 -14.72 4.61
C PRO A 141 16.57 -13.83 5.59
N ALA A 142 16.68 -12.55 5.27
CA ALA A 142 17.13 -11.57 6.25
C ALA A 142 16.05 -11.35 7.30
N SER A 143 16.45 -11.09 8.53
CA SER A 143 15.57 -10.70 9.63
C SER A 143 16.13 -9.48 10.34
N MET A 144 15.26 -8.62 10.87
CA MET A 144 15.71 -7.51 11.72
C MET A 144 16.43 -8.04 12.96
N TRP A 145 16.11 -9.25 13.45
CA TRP A 145 16.78 -9.89 14.59
C TRP A 145 18.25 -10.23 14.37
N GLN A 146 18.75 -10.08 13.14
CA GLN A 146 20.15 -10.23 12.77
C GLN A 146 20.94 -8.91 12.94
N TRP A 147 20.28 -7.81 13.34
CA TRP A 147 20.96 -6.52 13.52
C TRP A 147 21.83 -6.52 14.78
N PRO A 148 23.10 -6.06 14.68
CA PRO A 148 23.99 -5.99 15.83
C PRO A 148 23.41 -5.21 17.01
N GLN A 149 22.69 -4.10 16.76
CA GLN A 149 22.11 -3.25 17.80
C GLN A 149 21.17 -4.03 18.72
N LEU A 150 20.47 -5.05 18.20
CA LEU A 150 19.55 -5.85 19.00
C LEU A 150 20.32 -6.81 19.92
N HIS A 151 21.47 -7.33 19.49
CA HIS A 151 22.35 -8.12 20.37
C HIS A 151 22.88 -7.26 21.53
N HIS A 152 23.34 -6.04 21.24
CA HIS A 152 23.79 -5.09 22.27
C HIS A 152 22.64 -4.71 23.22
N ALA A 153 21.42 -4.52 22.71
CA ALA A 153 20.26 -4.22 23.55
C ALA A 153 19.95 -5.38 24.53
N LEU A 154 20.12 -6.63 24.09
CA LEU A 154 20.00 -7.81 24.96
C LEU A 154 21.09 -7.86 26.05
N GLU A 155 22.34 -7.51 25.71
CA GLU A 155 23.44 -7.40 26.69
C GLU A 155 23.19 -6.32 27.74
N LYS A 156 22.34 -5.33 27.42
CA LYS A 156 21.89 -4.27 28.34
C LYS A 156 20.60 -4.65 29.11
N GLY A 157 20.21 -5.92 29.11
CA GLY A 157 19.15 -6.44 29.96
C GLY A 157 17.75 -6.41 29.34
N LEU A 158 17.61 -6.11 28.04
CA LEU A 158 16.35 -6.36 27.35
C LEU A 158 16.18 -7.86 27.12
N ARG A 159 14.92 -8.31 27.08
CA ARG A 159 14.53 -9.68 26.80
C ARG A 159 14.13 -9.81 25.35
N THR A 160 14.23 -11.03 24.81
CA THR A 160 13.58 -11.34 23.53
C THR A 160 12.72 -12.57 23.67
N VAL A 161 11.50 -12.47 23.14
CA VAL A 161 10.47 -13.49 23.28
C VAL A 161 9.80 -13.74 21.94
N ALA A 162 9.39 -14.98 21.72
CA ALA A 162 8.72 -15.44 20.51
C ALA A 162 7.36 -16.05 20.84
N PHE A 163 6.39 -15.89 19.95
CA PHE A 163 5.09 -16.54 20.05
C PHE A 163 4.43 -16.62 18.69
N HIS A 164 3.41 -17.48 18.60
CA HIS A 164 2.47 -17.47 17.49
C HIS A 164 1.33 -16.50 17.83
N GLN A 165 1.00 -15.54 16.95
CA GLN A 165 -0.16 -14.68 17.20
C GLN A 165 -1.48 -15.47 17.23
N ALA A 166 -1.50 -16.73 16.77
CA ALA A 166 -2.62 -17.64 16.98
C ALA A 166 -2.97 -17.87 18.45
N SER A 167 -1.97 -17.85 19.34
CA SER A 167 -2.16 -17.91 20.79
C SER A 167 -2.85 -16.66 21.35
N PHE A 168 -2.97 -15.61 20.54
CA PHE A 168 -3.68 -14.35 20.84
C PHE A 168 -4.90 -14.13 19.93
N GLY A 169 -5.43 -15.18 19.30
CA GLY A 169 -6.71 -15.14 18.55
C GLY A 169 -6.61 -14.89 17.04
N VAL A 170 -5.41 -14.86 16.45
CA VAL A 170 -5.24 -14.78 14.99
C VAL A 170 -5.52 -16.16 14.34
N PRO A 171 -6.25 -16.27 13.21
CA PRO A 171 -6.64 -17.56 12.63
C PRO A 171 -5.51 -18.32 11.93
N PHE A 172 -4.26 -17.91 12.12
CA PHE A 172 -3.08 -18.57 11.57
C PHE A 172 -1.86 -18.28 12.47
N PRO A 173 -0.82 -19.14 12.46
CA PRO A 173 0.23 -19.11 13.47
C PRO A 173 0.93 -17.75 13.61
N LYS A 174 1.27 -17.11 12.48
CA LYS A 174 1.99 -15.83 12.41
C LYS A 174 3.14 -15.73 13.45
N PRO A 175 4.24 -16.47 13.24
CA PRO A 175 5.42 -16.41 14.11
C PRO A 175 5.94 -14.99 14.29
N THR A 176 5.98 -14.53 15.53
CA THR A 176 6.28 -13.15 15.91
C THR A 176 7.27 -13.14 17.06
N ARG A 177 8.17 -12.16 17.06
CA ARG A 177 9.13 -11.92 18.12
C ARG A 177 9.02 -10.49 18.62
N LEU A 178 9.28 -10.33 19.91
CA LEU A 178 9.45 -9.04 20.55
C LEU A 178 10.88 -8.90 21.06
N LEU A 179 11.45 -7.69 20.95
CA LEU A 179 12.46 -7.20 21.88
C LEU A 179 11.73 -6.37 22.94
N LEU A 180 11.89 -6.75 24.21
CA LEU A 180 11.02 -6.34 25.29
C LEU A 180 11.82 -5.84 26.50
N LYS A 181 11.51 -4.64 26.99
CA LYS A 181 11.97 -4.15 28.29
C LYS A 181 10.84 -4.35 29.30
N TYR A 182 10.82 -5.53 29.93
CA TYR A 182 9.81 -5.94 30.90
C TYR A 182 10.32 -7.12 31.73
N ASN A 183 10.34 -7.00 33.05
CA ASN A 183 10.89 -8.03 33.93
C ASN A 183 9.82 -8.93 34.59
N GLY A 184 8.53 -8.69 34.30
CA GLY A 184 7.46 -9.47 34.88
C GLY A 184 7.20 -10.82 34.19
N PRO A 185 6.17 -11.55 34.65
CA PRO A 185 5.84 -12.87 34.14
C PRO A 185 5.35 -12.83 32.69
N LEU A 186 5.74 -13.85 31.92
CA LEU A 186 5.28 -14.03 30.54
C LEU A 186 4.19 -15.10 30.49
N PRO A 187 3.23 -15.01 29.55
CA PRO A 187 2.30 -16.11 29.30
C PRO A 187 3.06 -17.40 28.95
N SER A 188 2.52 -18.56 29.33
CA SER A 188 3.17 -19.87 29.10
C SER A 188 3.40 -20.23 27.63
N PHE A 189 2.68 -19.58 26.71
CA PHE A 189 2.84 -19.73 25.26
C PHE A 189 3.77 -18.68 24.62
N VAL A 190 4.46 -17.89 25.45
CA VAL A 190 5.49 -16.93 25.04
C VAL A 190 6.86 -17.47 25.44
N PHE A 191 7.70 -17.72 24.43
CA PHE A 191 8.96 -18.44 24.58
C PHE A 191 10.13 -17.47 24.56
N GLU A 192 10.88 -17.42 25.65
CA GLU A 192 12.04 -16.54 25.80
C GLU A 192 13.30 -17.16 25.16
N GLY A 193 14.18 -16.30 24.63
CA GLY A 193 15.47 -16.70 24.08
C GLY A 193 15.67 -16.28 22.63
N ARG A 194 16.94 -16.17 22.22
CA ARG A 194 17.32 -15.82 20.84
C ARG A 194 16.94 -16.94 19.87
N PRO A 195 16.65 -16.63 18.60
CA PRO A 195 16.42 -17.68 17.62
C PRO A 195 17.71 -18.50 17.43
N THR A 196 17.60 -19.82 17.51
CA THR A 196 18.70 -20.77 17.31
C THR A 196 18.51 -21.58 16.04
N PHE A 197 19.62 -22.01 15.46
CA PHE A 197 19.65 -22.67 14.17
C PHE A 197 20.67 -23.80 14.20
N ALA A 198 20.32 -24.91 13.56
CA ALA A 198 21.24 -26.00 13.25
C ALA A 198 22.28 -25.56 12.21
N ASP A 199 23.30 -26.38 11.96
CA ASP A 199 24.37 -26.12 10.99
C ASP A 199 23.87 -25.90 9.56
N ASP A 200 22.76 -26.55 9.19
CA ASP A 200 22.09 -26.37 7.89
C ASP A 200 21.23 -25.09 7.82
N GLY A 201 21.20 -24.30 8.90
CA GLY A 201 20.41 -23.09 9.07
C GLY A 201 18.94 -23.35 9.43
N SER A 202 18.51 -24.60 9.63
CA SER A 202 17.16 -24.94 10.08
C SER A 202 16.88 -24.36 11.47
N TYR A 203 15.72 -23.74 11.64
CA TYR A 203 15.29 -23.20 12.94
C TYR A 203 15.08 -24.31 13.98
N GLU A 204 15.69 -24.14 15.15
CA GLU A 204 15.61 -25.08 16.28
C GLU A 204 14.76 -24.54 17.44
N GLY A 205 14.64 -23.22 17.58
CA GLY A 205 13.87 -22.64 18.68
C GLY A 205 14.15 -21.16 18.92
N PRO A 206 13.53 -20.58 19.96
CA PRO A 206 12.75 -21.24 21.01
C PRO A 206 11.27 -21.46 20.65
N LEU A 207 10.79 -21.00 19.49
CA LEU A 207 9.38 -21.09 19.13
C LEU A 207 9.02 -22.50 18.58
N PRO A 208 8.11 -23.25 19.18
CA PRO A 208 7.72 -24.57 18.69
C PRO A 208 6.99 -24.52 17.34
N ALA A 209 6.91 -25.67 16.68
CA ALA A 209 6.20 -25.81 15.42
C ALA A 209 4.68 -25.61 15.59
N PRO A 210 3.96 -25.12 14.56
CA PRO A 210 2.56 -24.72 14.71
C PRO A 210 1.55 -25.80 15.12
N SER A 211 1.90 -27.08 14.98
CA SER A 211 1.01 -28.23 15.19
C SER A 211 0.55 -28.41 16.63
N GLU A 212 1.09 -27.66 17.58
CA GLU A 212 0.78 -27.78 19.01
C GLU A 212 -0.20 -26.71 19.53
N HIS A 213 -0.73 -25.83 18.66
CA HIS A 213 -1.46 -24.64 19.12
C HIS A 213 -2.98 -24.79 19.11
N ARG A 214 -3.57 -24.47 20.27
CA ARG A 214 -5.01 -24.19 20.40
C ARG A 214 -5.26 -22.72 20.11
N TYR A 215 -6.30 -22.44 19.31
CA TYR A 215 -6.78 -21.08 19.08
C TYR A 215 -7.38 -20.54 20.38
N LEU A 216 -6.75 -19.50 20.93
CA LEU A 216 -7.24 -18.83 22.13
C LEU A 216 -7.81 -17.46 21.76
N GLY A 217 -9.13 -17.39 21.66
CA GLY A 217 -9.91 -16.16 21.85
C GLY A 217 -9.82 -15.05 20.79
N ASP A 218 -10.04 -13.83 21.27
CA ASP A 218 -10.31 -12.59 20.52
C ASP A 218 -9.04 -11.91 19.99
N ARG A 219 -9.07 -11.44 18.73
CA ARG A 219 -7.99 -10.76 18.00
C ARG A 219 -7.34 -9.57 18.74
N ALA A 220 -8.03 -8.95 19.69
CA ALA A 220 -7.49 -7.85 20.49
C ALA A 220 -6.65 -8.28 21.70
N MET A 221 -6.49 -9.59 21.96
CA MET A 221 -5.80 -10.10 23.15
C MET A 221 -4.32 -9.71 23.23
N LEU A 222 -3.58 -9.74 22.11
CA LEU A 222 -2.18 -9.28 22.07
C LEU A 222 -2.05 -7.80 22.47
N CYS A 223 -2.91 -6.94 21.93
CA CYS A 223 -2.92 -5.52 22.28
C CYS A 223 -3.27 -5.29 23.74
N ARG A 224 -4.21 -6.06 24.31
CA ARG A 224 -4.55 -5.97 25.74
C ARG A 224 -3.39 -6.40 26.63
N TRP A 225 -2.78 -7.54 26.35
CA TRP A 225 -1.63 -8.02 27.12
C TRP A 225 -0.47 -7.01 27.09
N LEU A 226 -0.10 -6.52 25.91
CA LEU A 226 0.96 -5.53 25.78
C LEU A 226 0.61 -4.19 26.47
N ALA A 227 -0.64 -3.73 26.37
CA ALA A 227 -1.09 -2.53 27.06
C ALA A 227 -1.02 -2.69 28.59
N GLU A 228 -1.44 -3.84 29.10
CA GLU A 228 -1.43 -4.16 30.53
C GLU A 228 -0.01 -4.20 31.09
N ILE A 229 0.92 -4.92 30.43
CA ILE A 229 2.32 -4.96 30.89
C ILE A 229 2.99 -3.59 30.75
N LEU A 230 2.64 -2.80 29.72
CA LEU A 230 3.18 -1.45 29.53
C LEU A 230 2.76 -0.54 30.68
N VAL A 231 1.45 -0.45 30.93
CA VAL A 231 0.88 0.45 31.96
C VAL A 231 1.35 0.03 33.34
N SER A 232 1.25 -1.26 33.69
CA SER A 232 1.72 -1.74 35.00
C SER A 232 3.21 -1.47 35.22
N THR A 233 4.06 -1.61 34.20
CA THR A 233 5.50 -1.32 34.30
C THR A 233 5.75 0.16 34.54
N CYS A 234 5.08 1.04 33.80
CA CYS A 234 5.26 2.49 33.93
C CYS A 234 4.66 3.01 35.25
N SER A 235 3.55 2.45 35.71
CA SER A 235 2.91 2.84 36.98
C SER A 235 3.65 2.33 38.21
N ALA A 236 4.35 1.19 38.12
CA ALA A 236 5.14 0.65 39.24
C ALA A 236 6.48 1.37 39.45
N THR A 237 6.94 2.13 38.47
CA THR A 237 8.14 2.97 38.60
C THR A 237 7.73 4.40 38.89
N ALA A 238 7.91 4.84 40.14
CA ALA A 238 7.82 6.27 40.46
C ALA A 238 8.81 7.04 39.56
N PRO A 239 8.48 8.27 39.10
CA PRO A 239 9.38 9.02 38.23
C PRO A 239 10.74 9.17 38.93
N PRO A 240 11.86 8.98 38.23
CA PRO A 240 13.16 9.31 38.80
C PRO A 240 13.13 10.80 39.13
N THR A 241 13.25 11.10 40.43
CA THR A 241 13.49 12.45 40.89
C THR A 241 14.74 12.94 40.17
N THR A 242 14.58 14.08 39.51
CA THR A 242 15.63 14.89 38.88
C THR A 242 16.97 14.76 39.58
N SER A 243 17.88 13.98 38.99
CA SER A 243 19.31 14.25 39.08
C SER A 243 19.79 14.51 37.67
N SER A 244 20.20 15.76 37.45
CA SER A 244 20.81 16.28 36.23
C SER A 244 22.21 15.71 36.00
N GLY A 245 22.35 14.39 36.09
CA GLY A 245 23.53 13.67 35.65
C GLY A 245 23.51 13.63 34.12
N ARG A 246 24.24 14.54 33.49
CA ARG A 246 24.47 14.56 32.04
C ARG A 246 25.11 13.21 31.65
N LEU A 247 24.29 12.25 31.19
CA LEU A 247 24.79 10.97 30.69
C LEU A 247 25.76 11.24 29.54
N GLN A 248 26.98 10.69 29.65
CA GLN A 248 27.97 10.79 28.59
C GLN A 248 27.42 10.14 27.32
N VAL A 249 27.32 10.96 26.30
CA VAL A 249 26.85 10.61 24.95
C VAL A 249 27.90 9.70 24.29
N PRO A 250 27.55 8.51 23.78
CA PRO A 250 28.44 7.76 22.91
C PRO A 250 28.73 8.61 21.67
N THR A 251 30.01 8.91 21.43
CA THR A 251 30.38 9.64 20.23
C THR A 251 30.19 8.75 19.00
N LYS A 252 29.91 9.38 17.85
CA LYS A 252 29.73 8.75 16.52
C LYS A 252 30.86 7.78 16.12
N LYS A 253 31.99 7.76 16.83
CA LYS A 253 33.13 6.87 16.64
C LYS A 253 32.89 5.42 17.08
N ASP A 254 31.96 5.15 18.00
CA ASP A 254 31.73 3.79 18.53
C ASP A 254 30.76 2.94 17.69
N LEU A 255 30.18 3.52 16.63
CA LEU A 255 29.28 2.84 15.69
C LEU A 255 29.84 3.00 14.27
N SER A 256 30.86 2.21 13.94
CA SER A 256 31.47 2.21 12.60
C SER A 256 30.54 1.55 11.58
N TYR A 257 29.54 2.28 11.09
CA TYR A 257 28.85 1.90 9.86
C TYR A 257 28.44 3.10 9.03
N VAL A 258 28.65 2.97 7.72
CA VAL A 258 28.25 3.97 6.73
C VAL A 258 26.73 3.89 6.57
N THR A 259 26.02 4.88 7.12
CA THR A 259 24.66 5.20 6.70
C THR A 259 24.70 5.53 5.21
N ASN A 260 23.92 4.80 4.39
CA ASN A 260 23.62 5.26 3.04
C ASN A 260 22.82 6.56 3.19
N GLU A 261 23.48 7.69 2.97
CA GLU A 261 22.78 8.98 2.92
C GLU A 261 21.80 8.98 1.74
N PRO A 262 20.58 9.52 1.90
CA PRO A 262 19.71 9.75 0.77
C PRO A 262 20.39 10.73 -0.18
N GLU A 263 20.42 10.40 -1.48
CA GLU A 263 20.98 11.20 -2.57
C GLU A 263 20.71 12.72 -2.40
N GLY A 264 21.74 13.49 -2.02
CA GLY A 264 21.89 14.92 -2.22
C GLY A 264 20.72 15.85 -1.82
N PRO A 265 20.86 17.17 -2.04
CA PRO A 265 19.78 18.09 -1.80
C PRO A 265 18.59 17.77 -2.72
N ARG A 266 17.39 17.66 -2.12
CA ARG A 266 16.13 17.64 -2.86
C ARG A 266 16.01 18.99 -3.58
N THR A 267 15.85 18.97 -4.90
CA THR A 267 15.45 20.17 -5.63
C THR A 267 14.05 20.54 -5.14
N VAL A 268 13.97 21.65 -4.42
CA VAL A 268 12.71 22.26 -4.02
C VAL A 268 12.14 22.85 -5.30
N GLY A 269 11.02 22.32 -5.79
CA GLY A 269 10.27 22.97 -6.86
C GLY A 269 9.92 24.39 -6.41
N GLY A 270 10.08 25.37 -7.29
CA GLY A 270 9.81 26.77 -6.96
C GLY A 270 8.40 26.94 -6.41
N VAL A 271 8.29 27.61 -5.27
CA VAL A 271 7.02 28.03 -4.69
C VAL A 271 6.67 29.35 -5.34
N GLY A 272 5.81 29.30 -6.36
CA GLY A 272 5.05 30.46 -6.82
C GLY A 272 3.58 30.21 -6.48
N ASP A 273 2.82 31.27 -6.22
CA ASP A 273 1.36 31.14 -6.11
C ASP A 273 0.84 30.40 -7.35
N PRO A 274 0.10 29.29 -7.19
CA PRO A 274 -0.54 28.67 -8.33
C PRO A 274 -1.44 29.73 -8.97
N ARG A 275 -1.10 30.13 -10.20
CA ARG A 275 -2.01 30.93 -11.02
C ARG A 275 -3.18 30.03 -11.37
N THR A 276 -4.15 29.95 -10.46
CA THR A 276 -5.37 29.20 -10.64
C THR A 276 -6.13 29.83 -11.81
N PHE A 277 -6.15 29.14 -12.94
CA PHE A 277 -7.20 29.36 -13.92
C PHE A 277 -8.52 29.13 -13.19
N ARG A 278 -9.34 30.19 -13.08
CA ARG A 278 -10.58 30.22 -12.29
C ARG A 278 -11.59 29.13 -12.65
N MET A 279 -11.43 28.46 -13.79
CA MET A 279 -12.14 27.21 -14.14
C MET A 279 -11.98 26.10 -13.10
N ALA A 280 -10.81 25.94 -12.48
CA ALA A 280 -10.55 24.85 -11.54
C ALA A 280 -11.36 24.97 -10.23
N THR A 281 -11.75 26.18 -9.84
CA THR A 281 -12.49 26.46 -8.59
C THR A 281 -13.93 26.91 -8.82
N GLY A 282 -14.25 27.47 -9.98
CA GLY A 282 -15.57 28.01 -10.32
C GLY A 282 -16.37 27.19 -11.33
N GLY A 283 -15.85 26.04 -11.79
CA GLY A 283 -16.47 25.28 -12.88
C GLY A 283 -16.67 26.16 -14.13
N GLU A 284 -17.83 26.04 -14.78
CA GLU A 284 -18.16 26.89 -15.93
C GLU A 284 -18.26 28.38 -15.55
N GLU A 285 -18.61 28.74 -14.32
CA GLU A 285 -18.78 30.15 -13.85
C GLU A 285 -17.42 30.88 -13.80
N GLY A 286 -16.32 30.13 -13.69
CA GLY A 286 -14.96 30.65 -13.75
C GLY A 286 -14.42 30.86 -15.16
N CYS A 287 -15.20 30.51 -16.20
CA CYS A 287 -14.83 30.63 -17.60
C CYS A 287 -15.60 31.78 -18.27
N TYR A 288 -14.92 32.84 -18.68
CA TYR A 288 -15.54 34.00 -19.35
C TYR A 288 -16.09 33.71 -20.77
N THR A 289 -15.90 32.49 -21.28
CA THR A 289 -16.13 32.12 -22.69
C THR A 289 -17.00 30.86 -22.81
N ARG A 290 -18.13 30.82 -22.10
CA ARG A 290 -19.01 29.64 -21.96
C ARG A 290 -19.59 29.08 -23.27
N SER A 291 -19.89 29.92 -24.26
CA SER A 291 -20.55 29.52 -25.51
C SER A 291 -19.71 29.77 -26.76
N CYS A 292 -18.75 30.70 -26.73
CA CYS A 292 -18.00 31.05 -27.94
C CYS A 292 -16.84 30.11 -28.24
N MET A 293 -16.24 29.41 -27.26
CA MET A 293 -15.02 28.62 -27.52
C MET A 293 -15.24 27.47 -28.50
N ARG A 294 -16.31 26.69 -28.34
CA ARG A 294 -16.64 25.60 -29.27
C ARG A 294 -16.89 26.14 -30.68
N GLN A 295 -17.59 27.27 -30.78
CA GLN A 295 -17.85 27.93 -32.05
C GLN A 295 -16.57 28.50 -32.68
N MET A 296 -15.68 29.07 -31.87
CA MET A 296 -14.36 29.54 -32.29
C MET A 296 -13.48 28.39 -32.78
N TRP A 297 -13.47 27.25 -32.07
CA TRP A 297 -12.76 26.05 -32.51
C TRP A 297 -13.32 25.52 -33.82
N ARG A 298 -14.64 25.44 -33.97
CA ARG A 298 -15.28 25.08 -35.25
C ARG A 298 -14.80 26.00 -36.39
N THR A 299 -14.91 27.31 -36.21
CA THR A 299 -14.47 28.29 -37.23
C THR A 299 -12.96 28.22 -37.50
N TRP A 300 -12.15 27.95 -36.47
CA TRP A 300 -10.71 27.79 -36.61
C TRP A 300 -10.31 26.52 -37.37
N LEU A 301 -11.06 25.42 -37.18
CA LEU A 301 -10.92 24.16 -37.91
C LEU A 301 -11.37 24.31 -39.37
N GLU A 302 -12.50 24.96 -39.62
CA GLU A 302 -13.03 25.23 -40.96
C GLU A 302 -12.03 26.02 -41.81
N LYS A 303 -11.37 27.04 -41.22
CA LYS A 303 -10.29 27.81 -41.87
C LYS A 303 -9.07 26.97 -42.24
N ARG A 304 -8.87 25.82 -41.59
CA ARG A 304 -7.82 24.83 -41.90
C ARG A 304 -8.27 23.74 -42.85
N GLY A 305 -9.50 23.82 -43.35
CA GLY A 305 -10.07 22.82 -44.26
C GLY A 305 -10.62 21.58 -43.58
N ILE A 306 -10.63 21.52 -42.24
CA ILE A 306 -11.24 20.41 -41.49
C ILE A 306 -12.71 20.75 -41.28
N ARG A 307 -13.61 20.03 -41.98
CA ARG A 307 -15.05 20.26 -41.96
C ARG A 307 -15.79 18.97 -41.60
N ASP A 308 -16.60 19.03 -40.55
CA ASP A 308 -17.59 18.01 -40.19
C ASP A 308 -18.81 18.75 -39.60
N GLU A 309 -20.00 18.48 -40.14
CA GLU A 309 -21.25 19.12 -39.70
C GLU A 309 -21.64 18.71 -38.27
N LYS A 310 -21.11 17.58 -37.80
CA LYS A 310 -21.38 16.99 -36.48
C LYS A 310 -20.34 17.35 -35.42
N LEU A 311 -19.43 18.30 -35.68
CA LEU A 311 -18.41 18.71 -34.70
C LEU A 311 -19.03 19.11 -33.35
N LEU A 312 -20.12 19.88 -33.40
CA LEU A 312 -20.81 20.38 -32.20
C LEU A 312 -22.00 19.49 -31.80
N THR A 313 -22.00 18.22 -32.20
CA THR A 313 -22.99 17.23 -31.78
C THR A 313 -22.38 16.33 -30.71
N VAL A 314 -23.16 16.06 -29.67
CA VAL A 314 -22.84 15.02 -28.69
C VAL A 314 -23.67 13.79 -29.07
N THR A 315 -22.99 12.67 -29.31
CA THR A 315 -23.66 11.40 -29.62
C THR A 315 -24.45 10.92 -28.41
N GLU A 316 -25.62 10.33 -28.65
CA GLU A 316 -26.46 9.77 -27.57
C GLU A 316 -25.65 8.80 -26.70
N GLY A 317 -25.73 8.96 -25.39
CA GLY A 317 -24.96 8.16 -24.42
C GLY A 317 -23.49 8.57 -24.22
N GLN A 318 -22.99 9.59 -24.93
CA GLN A 318 -21.65 10.15 -24.72
C GLN A 318 -21.70 11.48 -23.96
N PRO A 319 -20.72 11.76 -23.07
CA PRO A 319 -20.67 13.04 -22.36
C PRO A 319 -19.88 14.13 -23.10
N LEU A 320 -19.26 13.82 -24.24
CA LEU A 320 -18.25 14.68 -24.89
C LEU A 320 -18.54 14.90 -26.39
N TYR A 321 -18.05 16.03 -26.92
CA TYR A 321 -18.01 16.34 -28.36
C TYR A 321 -16.84 15.58 -29.03
N LEU A 322 -16.96 14.25 -29.14
CA LEU A 322 -15.87 13.37 -29.59
C LEU A 322 -15.35 13.75 -30.99
N ARG A 323 -16.23 14.17 -31.91
CA ARG A 323 -15.84 14.64 -33.25
C ARG A 323 -15.06 15.94 -33.23
N LEU A 324 -15.43 16.88 -32.36
CA LEU A 324 -14.66 18.11 -32.15
C LEU A 324 -13.26 17.80 -31.61
N LEU A 325 -13.16 16.91 -30.62
CA LEU A 325 -11.87 16.48 -30.08
C LEU A 325 -11.01 15.80 -31.16
N ARG A 326 -11.58 14.91 -31.97
CA ARG A 326 -10.90 14.28 -33.10
C ARG A 326 -10.37 15.32 -34.08
N ALA A 327 -11.18 16.29 -34.46
CA ALA A 327 -10.78 17.34 -35.41
C ALA A 327 -9.70 18.27 -34.84
N LEU A 328 -9.74 18.57 -33.54
CA LEU A 328 -8.67 19.31 -32.86
C LEU A 328 -7.36 18.52 -32.84
N LEU A 329 -7.42 17.21 -32.58
CA LEU A 329 -6.28 16.30 -32.65
C LEU A 329 -5.75 16.16 -34.08
N GLU A 330 -6.63 16.14 -35.08
CA GLU A 330 -6.27 16.18 -36.51
C GLU A 330 -5.46 17.43 -36.84
N ALA A 331 -5.93 18.60 -36.40
CA ALA A 331 -5.23 19.85 -36.60
C ALA A 331 -3.89 19.93 -35.83
N ALA A 332 -3.76 19.18 -34.74
CA ALA A 332 -2.52 19.05 -33.98
C ALA A 332 -1.56 17.99 -34.56
N GLY A 333 -1.95 17.27 -35.61
CA GLY A 333 -1.15 16.21 -36.22
C GLY A 333 -1.06 14.94 -35.37
N ASP A 334 -2.02 14.73 -34.45
CA ASP A 334 -2.06 13.53 -33.62
C ASP A 334 -2.44 12.30 -34.46
N PRO A 335 -1.60 11.25 -34.47
CA PRO A 335 -1.82 10.06 -35.29
C PRO A 335 -2.83 9.07 -34.69
N ASP A 336 -3.27 9.22 -33.44
CA ASP A 336 -4.20 8.31 -32.76
C ASP A 336 -5.66 8.77 -32.77
N ARG A 337 -5.92 9.99 -33.23
CA ARG A 337 -7.23 10.67 -33.19
C ARG A 337 -8.48 9.84 -33.56
N GLU A 338 -8.36 8.84 -34.42
CA GLU A 338 -9.50 8.06 -34.93
C GLU A 338 -10.18 7.21 -33.86
N PHE A 339 -9.53 6.92 -32.71
CA PHE A 339 -10.16 6.20 -31.61
C PHE A 339 -11.42 6.91 -31.09
N LEU A 340 -11.48 8.24 -31.22
CA LEU A 340 -12.62 9.06 -30.78
C LEU A 340 -13.89 8.82 -31.62
N LEU A 341 -13.76 8.41 -32.89
CA LEU A 341 -14.93 8.00 -33.68
C LEU A 341 -15.45 6.65 -33.21
N ARG A 342 -14.55 5.70 -32.94
CA ARG A 342 -14.94 4.41 -32.36
C ARG A 342 -15.60 4.60 -31.01
N ALA A 343 -15.10 5.53 -30.20
CA ALA A 343 -15.68 5.83 -28.90
C ALA A 343 -17.13 6.33 -28.97
N GLU A 344 -17.65 6.80 -30.12
CA GLU A 344 -19.07 7.13 -30.27
C GLU A 344 -19.98 5.93 -30.00
N GLU A 345 -19.56 4.74 -30.45
CA GLU A 345 -20.29 3.48 -30.29
C GLU A 345 -19.86 2.71 -29.01
N GLY A 346 -18.79 3.18 -28.35
CA GLY A 346 -18.17 2.54 -27.20
C GLY A 346 -16.83 1.90 -27.53
N LEU A 347 -16.04 1.61 -26.50
CA LEU A 347 -14.73 0.98 -26.64
C LEU A 347 -14.76 -0.45 -26.11
N PRO A 348 -14.08 -1.40 -26.78
CA PRO A 348 -14.02 -2.77 -26.30
C PRO A 348 -13.21 -2.84 -25.00
N VAL A 349 -13.58 -3.76 -24.12
CA VAL A 349 -12.87 -4.01 -22.86
C VAL A 349 -11.64 -4.90 -23.06
N GLY A 350 -11.51 -5.57 -24.22
CA GLY A 350 -10.36 -6.42 -24.52
C GLY A 350 -10.57 -7.93 -24.29
N ILE A 351 -11.81 -8.39 -24.12
CA ILE A 351 -12.13 -9.78 -23.76
C ILE A 351 -12.54 -10.64 -24.96
N LEU A 352 -13.58 -10.23 -25.68
CA LEU A 352 -14.06 -10.91 -26.88
C LEU A 352 -13.34 -10.38 -28.12
N GLU A 353 -13.16 -9.07 -28.14
CA GLU A 353 -12.37 -8.36 -29.14
C GLU A 353 -11.10 -7.84 -28.46
N PRO A 354 -9.91 -8.09 -29.04
CA PRO A 354 -8.67 -7.53 -28.54
C PRO A 354 -8.72 -5.99 -28.52
N LEU A 355 -8.05 -5.38 -27.55
CA LEU A 355 -7.89 -3.93 -27.54
C LEU A 355 -7.18 -3.46 -28.83
N PRO A 356 -7.58 -2.30 -29.39
CA PRO A 356 -6.87 -1.71 -30.52
C PRO A 356 -5.43 -1.33 -30.13
N ARG A 357 -4.61 -1.13 -31.16
CA ARG A 357 -3.22 -0.65 -31.04
C ARG A 357 -3.11 0.79 -31.48
N THR A 358 -2.21 1.54 -30.83
CA THR A 358 -1.75 2.87 -31.24
C THR A 358 -0.24 2.83 -31.56
N PRO A 359 0.17 2.21 -32.68
CA PRO A 359 1.59 1.96 -32.97
C PRO A 359 2.39 3.25 -33.25
N HIS A 360 1.71 4.34 -33.61
CA HIS A 360 2.36 5.62 -33.87
C HIS A 360 2.86 6.32 -32.59
N VAL A 361 2.32 5.96 -31.42
CA VAL A 361 2.66 6.58 -30.13
C VAL A 361 3.27 5.56 -29.17
N CYS A 362 2.82 4.31 -29.24
CA CYS A 362 3.15 3.27 -28.26
C CYS A 362 3.90 2.10 -28.89
N GLU A 363 4.95 1.65 -28.20
CA GLU A 363 5.59 0.36 -28.49
C GLU A 363 4.63 -0.80 -28.24
N GLU A 364 4.86 -1.94 -28.89
CA GLU A 364 4.16 -3.18 -28.58
C GLU A 364 4.48 -3.71 -27.19
N GLN A 365 3.42 -4.04 -26.43
CA GLN A 365 3.54 -4.79 -25.20
C GLN A 365 3.81 -6.26 -25.53
N SER A 366 4.88 -6.79 -24.94
CA SER A 366 5.30 -8.19 -25.12
C SER A 366 5.15 -9.04 -23.84
N LYS A 367 4.81 -8.40 -22.72
CA LYS A 367 4.68 -9.07 -21.41
C LYS A 367 3.54 -8.47 -20.63
N TRP A 368 2.74 -9.32 -19.99
CA TRP A 368 1.63 -8.89 -19.15
C TRP A 368 1.88 -9.30 -17.70
N ALA A 369 1.38 -8.48 -16.76
CA ALA A 369 1.55 -8.75 -15.34
C ALA A 369 0.70 -9.93 -14.85
N LEU A 370 -0.40 -10.22 -15.54
CA LEU A 370 -1.34 -11.28 -15.24
C LEU A 370 -1.34 -12.28 -16.39
N GLU A 371 -0.54 -13.34 -16.25
CA GLU A 371 -0.53 -14.48 -17.17
C GLU A 371 -1.11 -15.70 -16.43
N ASN A 372 -1.93 -16.50 -17.11
CA ASN A 372 -2.42 -17.76 -16.57
C ASN A 372 -1.38 -18.86 -16.80
N GLU A 373 -1.20 -19.74 -15.83
CA GLU A 373 -0.47 -20.97 -16.08
C GLU A 373 -1.33 -21.92 -16.95
N PRO A 374 -0.73 -22.81 -17.76
CA PRO A 374 -1.47 -23.69 -18.69
C PRO A 374 -2.55 -24.58 -18.04
N TRP A 375 -2.48 -24.82 -16.73
CA TRP A 375 -3.39 -25.68 -15.97
C TRP A 375 -4.43 -24.90 -15.14
N GLU A 376 -4.43 -23.58 -15.20
CA GLU A 376 -5.36 -22.77 -14.42
C GLU A 376 -6.67 -22.52 -15.18
N GLU A 377 -7.75 -23.18 -14.78
CA GLU A 377 -9.08 -22.97 -15.34
C GLU A 377 -9.81 -21.78 -14.69
N SER A 378 -10.51 -20.99 -15.51
CA SER A 378 -11.40 -19.93 -15.05
C SER A 378 -12.74 -20.50 -14.61
N GLN A 379 -13.24 -20.04 -13.46
CA GLN A 379 -14.57 -20.40 -12.97
C GLN A 379 -15.63 -19.46 -13.58
N ALA A 380 -16.80 -19.98 -13.92
CA ALA A 380 -17.91 -19.15 -14.42
C ALA A 380 -18.54 -18.29 -13.31
N TRP A 381 -18.45 -18.72 -12.06
CA TRP A 381 -19.04 -18.02 -10.91
C TRP A 381 -18.28 -18.32 -9.62
N VAL A 382 -17.99 -17.28 -8.85
CA VAL A 382 -17.38 -17.35 -7.52
C VAL A 382 -18.27 -16.60 -6.51
N PRO A 383 -18.51 -17.14 -5.30
CA PRO A 383 -19.38 -16.50 -4.31
C PRO A 383 -18.76 -15.25 -3.67
N ASN A 384 -19.61 -14.30 -3.24
CA ASN A 384 -19.22 -13.02 -2.61
C ASN A 384 -18.39 -13.20 -1.33
N TYR A 385 -17.47 -12.26 -1.08
CA TYR A 385 -16.75 -12.19 0.20
C TYR A 385 -17.68 -11.82 1.36
N SER A 386 -17.29 -12.15 2.60
CA SER A 386 -18.09 -11.84 3.80
C SER A 386 -18.34 -10.35 3.98
N SER A 387 -17.38 -9.49 3.58
CA SER A 387 -17.53 -8.03 3.65
C SER A 387 -18.68 -7.50 2.82
N GLN A 388 -19.05 -8.19 1.73
CA GLN A 388 -20.24 -7.83 0.98
C GLN A 388 -21.52 -8.21 1.74
N LYS A 389 -21.56 -9.39 2.38
CA LYS A 389 -22.72 -9.84 3.17
C LYS A 389 -23.02 -8.88 4.34
N GLU A 390 -21.97 -8.40 5.00
CA GLU A 390 -22.04 -7.43 6.10
C GLU A 390 -22.54 -6.03 5.66
N HIS A 391 -22.54 -5.76 4.35
CA HIS A 391 -22.91 -4.47 3.77
C HIS A 391 -23.92 -4.61 2.62
N ALA A 392 -24.77 -5.64 2.67
CA ALA A 392 -25.66 -5.99 1.56
C ALA A 392 -26.61 -4.86 1.15
N ASP A 393 -27.16 -4.12 2.11
CA ASP A 393 -28.11 -3.02 1.82
C ASP A 393 -27.43 -1.87 1.09
N PHE A 394 -26.22 -1.49 1.50
CA PHE A 394 -25.41 -0.49 0.79
C PHE A 394 -25.14 -0.90 -0.67
N VAL A 395 -24.79 -2.17 -0.90
CA VAL A 395 -24.53 -2.68 -2.24
C VAL A 395 -25.79 -2.65 -3.10
N ARG A 396 -26.95 -3.01 -2.55
CA ARG A 396 -28.24 -2.94 -3.26
C ARG A 396 -28.55 -1.51 -3.68
N THR A 397 -28.52 -0.55 -2.75
CA THR A 397 -28.79 0.86 -3.05
C THR A 397 -27.85 1.39 -4.13
N LYS A 398 -26.54 1.12 -4.01
CA LYS A 398 -25.56 1.58 -5.02
C LYS A 398 -25.84 1.00 -6.41
N PHE A 399 -26.21 -0.27 -6.49
CA PHE A 399 -26.53 -0.91 -7.77
C PHE A 399 -27.88 -0.47 -8.33
N ASP A 400 -28.85 -0.15 -7.48
CA ASP A 400 -30.10 0.45 -7.93
C ASP A 400 -29.85 1.83 -8.57
N GLU A 401 -29.03 2.67 -7.94
CA GLU A 401 -28.57 3.93 -8.52
C GLU A 401 -27.84 3.72 -9.86
N ASP A 402 -26.91 2.76 -9.92
CA ASP A 402 -26.16 2.49 -11.16
C ASP A 402 -27.07 1.94 -12.28
N VAL A 403 -28.18 1.27 -11.93
CA VAL A 403 -29.22 0.84 -12.89
C VAL A 403 -30.03 2.04 -13.39
N GLU A 404 -30.42 2.94 -12.49
CA GLU A 404 -31.10 4.20 -12.85
C GLU A 404 -30.23 5.10 -13.74
N GLU A 405 -28.92 5.12 -13.50
CA GLU A 405 -27.92 5.82 -14.34
C GLU A 405 -27.66 5.10 -15.69
N GLY A 406 -28.26 3.94 -15.93
CA GLY A 406 -28.05 3.14 -17.15
C GLY A 406 -26.66 2.50 -17.25
N LEU A 407 -25.91 2.46 -16.14
CA LEU A 407 -24.58 1.85 -16.02
C LEU A 407 -24.67 0.35 -15.76
N MET A 408 -25.78 -0.09 -15.17
CA MET A 408 -26.05 -1.49 -14.90
C MET A 408 -27.40 -1.94 -15.43
N GLU A 409 -27.49 -3.22 -15.77
CA GLU A 409 -28.74 -3.88 -16.16
C GLU A 409 -29.04 -5.02 -15.19
N LYS A 410 -30.27 -5.05 -14.68
CA LYS A 410 -30.78 -6.17 -13.87
C LYS A 410 -31.29 -7.27 -14.79
N MET A 411 -30.84 -8.49 -14.54
CA MET A 411 -31.36 -9.68 -15.22
C MET A 411 -31.31 -10.89 -14.33
N THR A 412 -32.11 -11.89 -14.67
CA THR A 412 -32.07 -13.21 -14.04
C THR A 412 -30.85 -14.01 -14.53
N LEU A 413 -30.42 -14.98 -13.72
CA LEU A 413 -29.35 -15.90 -14.13
C LEU A 413 -29.69 -16.68 -15.41
N GLY A 414 -30.97 -16.99 -15.63
CA GLY A 414 -31.45 -17.66 -16.84
C GLY A 414 -31.36 -16.77 -18.08
N GLU A 415 -31.72 -15.49 -17.97
CA GLU A 415 -31.52 -14.50 -19.04
C GLU A 415 -30.05 -14.29 -19.34
N PHE A 416 -29.22 -14.14 -18.30
CA PHE A 416 -27.77 -13.98 -18.45
C PHE A 416 -27.15 -15.16 -19.22
N LYS A 417 -27.48 -16.40 -18.83
CA LYS A 417 -27.03 -17.62 -19.51
C LYS A 417 -27.51 -17.70 -20.97
N ARG A 418 -28.77 -17.35 -21.24
CA ARG A 418 -29.32 -17.35 -22.61
C ARG A 418 -28.66 -16.29 -23.50
N ARG A 419 -28.40 -15.10 -22.95
CA ARG A 419 -27.86 -13.97 -23.71
C ARG A 419 -26.37 -14.11 -23.99
N TYR A 420 -25.60 -14.63 -23.03
CA TYR A 420 -24.13 -14.64 -23.12
C TYR A 420 -23.51 -16.03 -23.30
N GLY A 421 -24.28 -17.12 -23.11
CA GLY A 421 -23.81 -18.48 -23.37
C GLY A 421 -22.53 -18.83 -22.60
N GLU A 422 -21.49 -19.22 -23.34
CA GLU A 422 -20.18 -19.55 -22.78
C GLU A 422 -19.34 -18.31 -22.39
N HIS A 423 -19.73 -17.12 -22.85
CA HIS A 423 -19.05 -15.86 -22.55
C HIS A 423 -19.59 -15.19 -21.27
N GLN A 424 -19.70 -15.99 -20.21
CA GLN A 424 -20.27 -15.57 -18.94
C GLN A 424 -19.25 -15.63 -17.80
N ALA A 425 -19.26 -14.62 -16.94
CA ALA A 425 -18.46 -14.59 -15.72
C ALA A 425 -19.17 -13.78 -14.62
N ILE A 426 -19.35 -14.40 -13.44
CA ILE A 426 -19.92 -13.76 -12.26
C ILE A 426 -18.82 -13.57 -11.22
N ALA A 427 -18.23 -12.37 -11.22
CA ALA A 427 -17.14 -11.99 -10.35
C ALA A 427 -17.59 -11.80 -8.88
N VAL A 428 -16.66 -12.02 -7.96
CA VAL A 428 -16.89 -11.83 -6.53
C VAL A 428 -17.08 -10.36 -6.21
N LEU A 429 -18.03 -10.04 -5.33
CA LEU A 429 -18.13 -8.71 -4.74
C LEU A 429 -17.42 -8.62 -3.38
N ALA A 430 -16.77 -7.50 -3.16
CA ALA A 430 -16.23 -7.07 -1.87
C ALA A 430 -16.69 -5.64 -1.56
N VAL A 431 -16.74 -5.29 -0.28
CA VAL A 431 -16.91 -3.89 0.15
C VAL A 431 -15.69 -3.48 0.96
N ILE A 432 -15.13 -2.31 0.65
CA ILE A 432 -14.08 -1.66 1.43
C ILE A 432 -14.67 -0.41 2.09
N VAL A 433 -14.48 -0.29 3.40
CA VAL A 433 -14.69 0.96 4.13
C VAL A 433 -13.41 1.78 4.02
N GLU A 434 -13.44 2.85 3.22
CA GLU A 434 -12.28 3.73 3.03
C GLU A 434 -12.03 4.62 4.24
N ASP A 435 -13.10 5.03 4.91
CA ASP A 435 -13.06 5.91 6.06
C ASP A 435 -14.22 5.59 7.01
N GLU A 436 -13.88 5.12 8.22
CA GLU A 436 -14.86 4.78 9.26
C GLU A 436 -15.53 6.02 9.87
N ALA A 437 -14.88 7.18 9.87
CA ALA A 437 -15.41 8.41 10.45
C ALA A 437 -16.46 9.05 9.54
N THR A 438 -16.26 9.01 8.22
CA THR A 438 -17.22 9.53 7.25
C THR A 438 -18.19 8.47 6.72
N GLY A 439 -17.95 7.19 7.03
CA GLY A 439 -18.75 6.07 6.54
C GLY A 439 -18.58 5.79 5.04
N LYS A 440 -17.51 6.33 4.43
CA LYS A 440 -17.27 6.19 2.98
C LYS A 440 -16.95 4.74 2.62
N LYS A 441 -17.80 4.14 1.79
CA LYS A 441 -17.70 2.74 1.34
C LYS A 441 -17.54 2.68 -0.17
N ARG A 442 -16.83 1.66 -0.65
CA ARG A 442 -16.69 1.33 -2.08
C ARG A 442 -16.98 -0.15 -2.33
N VAL A 443 -17.76 -0.43 -3.37
CA VAL A 443 -17.96 -1.78 -3.89
C VAL A 443 -16.83 -2.15 -4.85
N ILE A 444 -16.30 -3.35 -4.73
CA ILE A 444 -15.23 -3.88 -5.58
C ILE A 444 -15.72 -5.15 -6.26
N HIS A 445 -15.48 -5.22 -7.58
CA HIS A 445 -15.65 -6.42 -8.38
C HIS A 445 -14.28 -7.09 -8.53
N ASP A 446 -14.07 -8.22 -7.86
CA ASP A 446 -12.84 -9.00 -8.00
C ASP A 446 -12.97 -9.94 -9.20
N ALA A 447 -12.60 -9.40 -10.36
CA ALA A 447 -12.58 -10.12 -11.62
C ALA A 447 -11.21 -10.79 -11.89
N THR A 448 -10.32 -10.82 -10.89
CA THR A 448 -9.00 -11.47 -10.97
C THR A 448 -9.08 -12.88 -10.39
N HIS A 449 -9.56 -13.03 -9.16
CA HIS A 449 -9.55 -14.32 -8.47
C HIS A 449 -10.75 -15.18 -8.90
N GLY A 450 -10.47 -16.45 -9.24
CA GLY A 450 -11.46 -17.44 -9.66
C GLY A 450 -11.98 -17.25 -11.09
N VAL A 451 -12.68 -16.14 -11.38
CA VAL A 451 -13.23 -15.88 -12.74
C VAL A 451 -12.18 -15.44 -13.76
N ARG A 452 -11.07 -14.83 -13.31
CA ARG A 452 -9.89 -14.48 -14.12
C ARG A 452 -10.18 -13.64 -15.38
N VAL A 453 -11.26 -12.86 -15.41
CA VAL A 453 -11.59 -11.95 -16.51
C VAL A 453 -10.45 -10.95 -16.73
N ASN A 454 -9.85 -10.42 -15.66
CA ASN A 454 -8.74 -9.47 -15.76
C ASN A 454 -7.47 -10.06 -16.42
N HIS A 455 -7.28 -11.38 -16.39
CA HIS A 455 -6.16 -12.04 -17.07
C HIS A 455 -6.34 -12.08 -18.59
N ARG A 456 -7.57 -11.97 -19.06
CA ARG A 456 -7.92 -12.01 -20.49
C ARG A 456 -7.82 -10.62 -21.13
N VAL A 457 -7.84 -9.55 -20.34
CA VAL A 457 -7.66 -8.18 -20.83
C VAL A 457 -6.19 -7.91 -21.11
N LEU A 458 -5.79 -8.00 -22.38
CA LEU A 458 -4.42 -7.77 -22.81
C LEU A 458 -4.27 -6.35 -23.35
N CYS A 459 -3.75 -5.43 -22.53
CA CYS A 459 -3.33 -4.11 -23.03
C CYS A 459 -2.11 -4.28 -23.93
N ARG A 460 -2.29 -4.02 -25.23
CA ARG A 460 -1.29 -4.37 -26.25
C ARG A 460 -0.26 -3.27 -26.51
N ASP A 461 -0.48 -2.08 -25.94
CA ASP A 461 0.42 -0.94 -26.03
C ASP A 461 1.19 -0.75 -24.73
N LYS A 462 2.47 -0.44 -24.85
CA LYS A 462 3.38 -0.24 -23.73
C LYS A 462 3.45 1.23 -23.36
N LEU A 463 2.76 1.59 -22.29
CA LEU A 463 2.81 2.93 -21.71
C LEU A 463 4.16 3.16 -20.97
N ARG A 464 4.95 4.12 -21.47
CA ARG A 464 6.18 4.60 -20.83
C ARG A 464 5.84 5.74 -19.89
N ALA A 465 5.63 5.45 -18.61
CA ALA A 465 5.49 6.47 -17.58
C ALA A 465 6.83 6.65 -16.84
N PRO A 466 7.46 7.84 -16.86
CA PRO A 466 8.68 8.05 -16.12
C PRO A 466 8.42 7.88 -14.62
N GLY A 467 9.33 7.18 -13.94
CA GLY A 467 9.32 7.05 -12.50
C GLY A 467 9.57 8.40 -11.80
N ALA A 468 9.36 8.45 -10.49
CA ALA A 468 9.53 9.70 -9.73
C ALA A 468 10.93 10.33 -9.88
N ARG A 469 11.99 9.53 -10.03
CA ARG A 469 13.37 10.01 -10.24
C ARG A 469 13.59 10.56 -11.64
N GLU A 470 13.10 9.87 -12.66
CA GLU A 470 13.16 10.32 -14.05
C GLU A 470 12.39 11.63 -14.22
N LYS A 471 11.20 11.73 -13.62
CA LYS A 471 10.43 12.98 -13.56
C LYS A 471 11.24 14.10 -12.90
N LYS A 472 11.92 13.83 -11.78
CA LYS A 472 12.76 14.83 -11.09
C LYS A 472 13.96 15.26 -11.95
N GLN A 473 14.57 14.33 -12.68
CA GLN A 473 15.67 14.62 -13.58
C GLN A 473 15.21 15.46 -14.79
N LEU A 474 14.10 15.09 -15.42
CA LEU A 474 13.48 15.86 -16.50
C LEU A 474 13.13 17.29 -16.06
N LEU A 475 12.57 17.46 -14.85
CA LEU A 475 12.28 18.78 -14.29
C LEU A 475 13.55 19.60 -14.06
N ARG A 476 14.65 18.98 -13.63
CA ARG A 476 15.96 19.67 -13.49
C ARG A 476 16.51 20.10 -14.84
N GLU A 477 16.40 19.25 -15.85
CA GLU A 477 16.85 19.56 -17.22
C GLU A 477 16.06 20.71 -17.81
N PHE A 478 14.72 20.69 -17.69
CA PHE A 478 13.86 21.82 -18.10
C PHE A 478 14.23 23.12 -17.39
N GLN A 479 14.49 23.05 -16.08
CA GLN A 479 14.92 24.22 -15.31
C GLN A 479 16.28 24.74 -15.77
N ALA A 480 17.26 23.84 -16.00
CA ALA A 480 18.61 24.21 -16.44
C ALA A 480 18.62 24.77 -17.88
N SER A 481 17.75 24.26 -18.76
CA SER A 481 17.61 24.72 -20.13
C SER A 481 16.74 25.98 -20.28
N GLY A 482 16.18 26.50 -19.17
CA GLY A 482 15.23 27.61 -19.21
C GLY A 482 13.91 27.30 -19.93
N ILE A 483 13.60 26.01 -20.12
CA ILE A 483 12.36 25.57 -20.77
C ILE A 483 11.26 25.48 -19.71
N VAL A 484 10.20 26.26 -19.89
CA VAL A 484 9.00 26.16 -19.07
C VAL A 484 8.06 25.13 -19.69
N ALA A 485 7.96 23.96 -19.08
CA ALA A 485 6.95 22.98 -19.42
C ALA A 485 5.62 23.37 -18.76
N PHE A 486 4.57 23.58 -19.56
CA PHE A 486 3.21 23.73 -19.06
C PHE A 486 2.46 22.40 -19.24
N SER A 487 1.68 22.02 -18.23
CA SER A 487 0.77 20.87 -18.31
C SER A 487 -0.63 21.32 -17.97
N VAL A 488 -1.60 20.91 -18.78
CA VAL A 488 -3.01 21.04 -18.44
C VAL A 488 -3.47 19.68 -17.92
N ALA A 489 -3.98 19.66 -16.69
CA ALA A 489 -4.61 18.48 -16.12
C ALA A 489 -6.11 18.76 -16.00
N GLY A 490 -6.93 17.84 -16.52
CA GLY A 490 -8.37 17.84 -16.33
C GLY A 490 -8.76 16.55 -15.61
N ASP A 491 -9.64 16.66 -14.62
CA ASP A 491 -10.31 15.53 -14.02
C ASP A 491 -11.76 15.54 -14.52
N ILE A 492 -12.25 14.38 -14.97
CA ILE A 492 -13.61 14.21 -15.44
C ILE A 492 -14.26 13.20 -14.52
N GLN A 493 -15.08 13.70 -13.61
CA GLN A 493 -15.84 12.85 -12.72
C GLN A 493 -16.91 12.09 -13.52
N GLY A 494 -16.99 10.78 -13.34
CA GLY A 494 -18.08 9.98 -13.93
C GLY A 494 -17.86 9.54 -15.39
N LEU A 495 -16.63 9.57 -15.93
CA LEU A 495 -16.27 8.85 -17.17
C LEU A 495 -16.40 7.34 -16.95
N LYS A 496 -17.63 6.83 -16.94
CA LYS A 496 -18.00 5.43 -16.72
C LYS A 496 -18.55 4.84 -18.01
N GLY A 497 -17.68 4.59 -18.99
CA GLY A 497 -18.05 3.96 -20.27
C GLY A 497 -18.20 2.44 -20.23
N LEU A 498 -18.27 1.83 -19.04
CA LEU A 498 -18.40 0.39 -18.87
C LEU A 498 -19.83 0.09 -18.38
N ARG A 499 -20.67 -0.48 -19.25
CA ARG A 499 -21.94 -1.09 -18.82
C ARG A 499 -21.62 -2.41 -18.12
N PHE A 500 -21.93 -2.51 -16.84
CA PHE A 500 -21.73 -3.73 -16.04
C PHE A 500 -23.07 -4.45 -15.87
N HIS A 501 -23.15 -5.73 -16.23
CA HIS A 501 -24.36 -6.53 -15.99
C HIS A 501 -24.26 -7.21 -14.62
N TYR A 502 -25.32 -7.12 -13.79
CA TYR A 502 -25.36 -7.76 -12.48
C TYR A 502 -26.58 -8.67 -12.34
N CYS A 503 -26.35 -9.90 -11.88
CA CYS A 503 -27.40 -10.85 -11.51
C CYS A 503 -27.83 -10.60 -10.07
N ALA A 504 -29.09 -10.20 -9.87
CA ALA A 504 -29.68 -10.09 -8.54
C ALA A 504 -29.82 -11.49 -7.90
N PRO A 505 -29.30 -11.72 -6.68
CA PRO A 505 -29.57 -12.95 -5.96
C PRO A 505 -31.01 -12.90 -5.42
N GLY A 506 -31.92 -13.54 -6.16
CA GLY A 506 -33.18 -14.00 -5.60
C GLY A 506 -32.91 -15.14 -4.64
N SER A 507 -33.21 -14.92 -3.36
CA SER A 507 -33.64 -15.93 -2.38
C SER A 507 -32.95 -17.30 -2.44
N ILE A 508 -31.74 -17.42 -1.86
CA ILE A 508 -31.30 -18.72 -1.34
C ILE A 508 -30.71 -18.49 0.06
N LEU A 509 -31.47 -18.96 1.05
CA LEU A 509 -31.02 -19.24 2.41
C LEU A 509 -30.17 -20.52 2.39
N VAL A 510 -29.14 -20.51 3.24
CA VAL A 510 -28.06 -21.49 3.49
C VAL A 510 -26.84 -21.35 2.57
#